data_AF-A0A1Z9EX48-F1
#
_entry.id   AF-A0A1Z9EX48-F1
#
_cell.length_a   1.000
_cell.length_b   1.000
_cell.length_c   1.000
_cell.angle_alpha   90.00
_cell.angle_beta   90.00
_cell.angle_gamma   90.00
#
_symmetry.space_group_name_H-M   'P 1'
#
loop_
_entity.id
_entity.type
_entity.pdbx_description
1 polymer ?
#
loop_
_entity_poly.entity_id
_entity_poly.type
_entity_poly.pdbx_seq_one_letter_code
_entity_poly.pdbx_strand_id
1 'polypeptide(L)'
;MSEKSDGKAWGGVFRVPTDQRVESFSESISFDQRLADDDIDGSIAHSQMLAECGLLTQPEADAIREGLEEIRKNIREGTFHFTASKEDIHLHIESALTEKLGDTGRKLHTARSRNDQVATDLRLFCRRAIDRIDAGILELQKAFLEMGGREHDLIIPAYTHLRRAQPVLAAHQLLVWCEKFDRDRQRLADCRQRTNIMPLGSAALAGTSLPIDRSKTQTALGFDAIAPNSLDAASDRDFVCELAFVLSLTAVHLSQWAEEWIIYSTDEFGFLKLPEAFCTGSSIMPQKINPDVLELVRGKSARVISNVQQILVLLKGLPTAYNRDLQEDKEAVFDSIDTLETMLGVAAPLVAGTHFDRKRIGESIEKGHLDATTLMEALIVEGVPQRTAHETVGKLVRLALTKGCSLAELTDDACRAEYDGWKASLRQALGSSRAVERMVSFGSTAPACVAEQLAAWRQKLETAAK
;
A
#
# COMPACT_ATOMS: atom_id res chain seq x y z
N MET A 1 12.10 28.42 -49.17
CA MET A 1 12.23 27.99 -47.76
C MET A 1 11.09 27.02 -47.52
N SER A 2 11.34 25.70 -47.57
CA SER A 2 10.29 24.72 -47.26
C SER A 2 10.05 24.75 -45.76
N GLU A 3 8.82 25.00 -45.34
CA GLU A 3 8.36 24.72 -43.98
C GLU A 3 8.71 23.27 -43.67
N LYS A 4 9.65 23.05 -42.74
CA LYS A 4 9.85 21.75 -42.14
C LYS A 4 8.56 21.45 -41.38
N SER A 5 7.74 20.53 -41.89
CA SER A 5 6.64 20.00 -41.10
C SER A 5 7.25 19.33 -39.86
N ASP A 6 6.81 19.74 -38.67
CA ASP A 6 7.00 19.00 -37.41
C ASP A 6 6.26 17.66 -37.53
N GLY A 7 6.86 16.73 -38.28
CA GLY A 7 6.26 15.44 -38.58
C GLY A 7 6.30 14.54 -37.36
N LYS A 8 5.13 14.09 -36.90
CA LYS A 8 5.00 12.99 -35.93
C LYS A 8 5.74 11.75 -36.46
N ALA A 9 6.27 10.90 -35.57
CA ALA A 9 7.08 9.73 -35.94
C ALA A 9 6.38 8.75 -36.93
N TRP A 10 5.05 8.75 -36.97
CA TRP A 10 4.21 7.96 -37.88
C TRP A 10 3.61 8.75 -39.07
N GLY A 11 3.99 10.01 -39.25
CA GLY A 11 3.34 10.94 -40.21
C GLY A 11 3.57 10.60 -41.70
N GLY A 12 4.60 9.81 -42.03
CA GLY A 12 5.06 9.61 -43.41
C GLY A 12 4.05 8.96 -44.37
N VAL A 13 2.99 8.32 -43.85
CA VAL A 13 1.95 7.66 -44.67
C VAL A 13 0.70 8.53 -44.88
N PHE A 14 0.57 9.66 -44.16
CA PHE A 14 -0.65 10.46 -44.16
C PHE A 14 -0.50 11.72 -45.03
N ARG A 15 -1.59 12.07 -45.74
CA ARG A 15 -1.64 13.22 -46.67
C ARG A 15 -2.31 14.46 -46.08
N VAL A 16 -2.93 14.31 -44.91
CA VAL A 16 -3.66 15.36 -44.21
C VAL A 16 -3.22 15.39 -42.75
N PRO A 17 -3.20 16.56 -42.09
CA PRO A 17 -2.87 16.67 -40.68
C PRO A 17 -3.92 15.95 -39.81
N THR A 18 -3.51 15.51 -38.62
CA THR A 18 -4.41 14.96 -37.61
C THR A 18 -5.43 16.03 -37.19
N ASP A 19 -6.69 15.64 -37.01
CA ASP A 19 -7.73 16.53 -36.47
C ASP A 19 -7.43 16.87 -35.00
N GLN A 20 -7.55 18.15 -34.62
CA GLN A 20 -7.24 18.61 -33.24
C GLN A 20 -8.05 17.89 -32.15
N ARG A 21 -9.26 17.42 -32.47
CA ARG A 21 -10.07 16.63 -31.52
C ARG A 21 -9.45 15.26 -31.28
N VAL A 22 -8.87 14.66 -32.32
CA VAL A 22 -8.14 13.40 -32.19
C VAL A 22 -6.87 13.63 -31.38
N GLU A 23 -6.14 14.72 -31.63
CA GLU A 23 -4.94 15.06 -30.83
C GLU A 23 -5.28 15.22 -29.35
N SER A 24 -6.33 15.97 -29.03
CA SER A 24 -6.77 16.16 -27.64
C SER A 24 -7.29 14.89 -26.98
N PHE A 25 -7.79 13.93 -27.76
CA PHE A 25 -8.32 12.66 -27.27
C PHE A 25 -7.24 11.60 -27.10
N SER A 26 -6.21 11.61 -27.95
CA SER A 26 -5.16 10.59 -27.96
C SER A 26 -3.89 11.00 -27.23
N GLU A 27 -3.74 12.29 -26.86
CA GLU A 27 -2.59 12.76 -26.08
C GLU A 27 -2.50 12.02 -24.74
N SER A 28 -1.27 11.71 -24.36
CA SER A 28 -0.97 11.18 -23.04
C SER A 28 -0.01 12.08 -22.27
N ILE A 29 0.51 13.15 -22.87
CA ILE A 29 1.47 14.05 -22.21
C ILE A 29 0.94 14.67 -20.92
N SER A 30 -0.37 14.90 -20.82
CA SER A 30 -0.99 15.41 -19.60
C SER A 30 -0.73 14.54 -18.36
N PHE A 31 -0.52 13.24 -18.53
CA PHE A 31 -0.25 12.30 -17.44
C PHE A 31 1.07 11.53 -17.57
N ASP A 32 1.55 11.21 -18.78
CA ASP A 32 2.73 10.38 -19.02
C ASP A 32 4.05 11.15 -18.96
N GLN A 33 4.03 12.49 -18.88
CA GLN A 33 5.20 13.30 -18.54
C GLN A 33 5.88 12.85 -17.23
N ARG A 34 5.15 12.13 -16.38
CA ARG A 34 5.64 11.47 -15.16
C ARG A 34 6.69 10.37 -15.43
N LEU A 35 6.74 9.84 -16.65
CA LEU A 35 7.69 8.82 -17.10
C LEU A 35 8.96 9.44 -17.72
N ALA A 36 9.14 10.76 -17.68
CA ALA A 36 10.28 11.41 -18.32
C ALA A 36 11.64 10.88 -17.84
N ASP A 37 11.81 10.69 -16.53
CA ASP A 37 13.07 10.16 -15.98
C ASP A 37 13.31 8.70 -16.43
N ASP A 38 12.24 7.89 -16.51
CA ASP A 38 12.26 6.51 -16.98
C ASP A 38 12.64 6.40 -18.46
N ASP A 39 12.01 7.22 -19.30
CA ASP A 39 12.28 7.27 -20.74
C ASP A 39 13.73 7.67 -21.01
N ILE A 40 14.24 8.63 -20.24
CA ILE A 40 15.62 9.10 -20.34
C ILE A 40 16.60 8.01 -19.91
N ASP A 41 16.38 7.36 -18.75
CA ASP A 41 17.23 6.25 -18.29
C ASP A 41 17.24 5.11 -19.32
N GLY A 42 16.06 4.70 -19.80
CA GLY A 42 15.89 3.69 -20.83
C GLY A 42 16.60 4.06 -22.13
N SER A 43 16.51 5.33 -22.54
CA SER A 43 17.16 5.84 -23.74
C SER A 43 18.69 5.91 -23.63
N ILE A 44 19.23 6.28 -22.47
CA ILE A 44 20.68 6.28 -22.23
C ILE A 44 21.23 4.85 -22.27
N ALA A 45 20.57 3.91 -21.59
CA ALA A 45 20.98 2.50 -21.60
C ALA A 45 20.92 1.92 -23.03
N HIS A 46 19.86 2.24 -23.78
CA HIS A 46 19.69 1.81 -25.16
C HIS A 46 20.78 2.39 -26.08
N SER A 47 21.10 3.67 -25.98
CA SER A 47 22.14 4.29 -26.82
C SER A 47 23.53 3.71 -26.56
N GLN A 48 23.85 3.41 -25.30
CA GLN A 48 25.10 2.74 -24.94
C GLN A 48 25.18 1.33 -25.54
N MET A 49 24.10 0.54 -25.41
CA MET A 49 24.01 -0.78 -26.04
C MET A 49 24.17 -0.71 -27.56
N LEU A 50 23.52 0.25 -28.23
CA LEU A 50 23.66 0.44 -29.68
C LEU A 50 25.10 0.73 -30.09
N ALA A 51 25.86 1.50 -29.30
CA ALA A 51 27.27 1.76 -29.57
C ALA A 51 28.13 0.50 -29.41
N GLU A 52 27.90 -0.30 -28.37
CA GLU A 52 28.59 -1.58 -28.17
C GLU A 52 28.31 -2.58 -29.30
N CYS A 53 27.11 -2.55 -29.87
CA CYS A 53 26.72 -3.36 -31.03
C CYS A 53 27.19 -2.76 -32.38
N GLY A 54 27.88 -1.61 -32.38
CA GLY A 54 28.38 -0.95 -33.59
C GLY A 54 27.30 -0.28 -34.45
N LEU A 55 26.10 -0.08 -33.92
CA LEU A 55 24.99 0.63 -34.58
C LEU A 55 25.06 2.15 -34.34
N LEU A 56 25.78 2.57 -33.30
CA LEU A 56 26.23 3.93 -33.06
C LEU A 56 27.75 3.95 -32.88
N THR A 57 28.38 5.09 -33.13
CA THR A 57 29.75 5.33 -32.65
C THR A 57 29.73 5.74 -31.18
N GLN A 58 30.81 5.48 -30.45
CA GLN A 58 30.91 5.90 -29.04
C GLN A 58 30.68 7.42 -28.85
N PRO A 59 31.24 8.33 -29.68
CA PRO A 59 30.94 9.75 -29.57
C PRO A 59 29.47 10.10 -29.80
N GLU A 60 28.76 9.36 -30.65
CA GLU A 60 27.32 9.56 -30.86
C GLU A 60 26.52 9.16 -29.61
N ALA A 61 26.84 8.03 -28.98
CA ALA A 61 26.19 7.60 -27.75
C ALA A 61 26.47 8.55 -26.58
N ASP A 62 27.70 9.07 -26.46
CA ASP A 62 28.06 10.06 -25.44
C ASP A 62 27.30 11.38 -25.65
N ALA A 63 27.20 11.87 -26.89
CA ALA A 63 26.42 13.06 -27.22
C ALA A 63 24.92 12.87 -26.93
N ILE A 64 24.36 11.69 -27.22
CA ILE A 64 22.99 11.35 -26.87
C ILE A 64 22.78 11.40 -25.35
N ARG A 65 23.65 10.76 -24.58
CA ARG A 65 23.57 10.78 -23.10
C ARG A 65 23.59 12.21 -22.56
N GLU A 66 24.52 13.04 -23.02
CA GLU A 66 24.63 14.43 -22.58
C GLU A 66 23.40 15.25 -22.96
N GLY A 67 22.88 15.09 -24.18
CA GLY A 67 21.66 15.75 -24.61
C GLY A 67 20.43 15.33 -23.79
N LEU A 68 20.32 14.04 -23.46
CA LEU A 68 19.26 13.48 -22.64
C LEU A 68 19.32 13.98 -21.18
N GLU A 69 20.51 14.06 -20.57
CA GLU A 69 20.68 14.64 -19.22
C GLU A 69 20.36 16.14 -19.17
N GLU A 70 20.66 16.89 -20.22
CA GLU A 70 20.25 18.28 -20.34
C GLU A 70 18.72 18.42 -20.44
N ILE A 71 18.07 17.56 -21.22
CA ILE A 71 16.60 17.50 -21.30
C ILE A 71 16.01 17.19 -19.92
N ARG A 72 16.54 16.18 -19.21
CA ARG A 72 16.14 15.84 -17.84
C ARG A 72 16.22 17.06 -16.93
N LYS A 73 17.35 17.78 -16.97
CA LYS A 73 17.55 18.99 -16.18
C LYS A 73 16.48 20.04 -16.50
N ASN A 74 16.22 20.31 -17.78
CA ASN A 74 15.21 21.29 -18.18
C ASN A 74 13.79 20.91 -17.73
N ILE A 75 13.45 19.62 -17.75
CA ILE A 75 12.18 19.12 -17.23
C ILE A 75 12.07 19.36 -15.72
N ARG A 76 13.11 19.02 -14.95
CA ARG A 76 13.14 19.21 -13.49
C ARG A 76 13.13 20.68 -13.08
N GLU A 77 13.74 21.55 -13.86
CA GLU A 77 13.74 23.01 -13.66
C GLU A 77 12.45 23.68 -14.13
N GLY A 78 11.52 22.95 -14.77
CA GLY A 78 10.26 23.48 -15.29
C GLY A 78 10.43 24.39 -16.51
N THR A 79 11.58 24.33 -17.19
CA THR A 79 11.88 25.13 -18.38
C THR A 79 11.57 24.40 -19.69
N PHE A 80 11.32 23.08 -19.62
CA PHE A 80 10.90 22.28 -20.76
C PHE A 80 9.41 22.50 -21.08
N HIS A 81 9.10 22.80 -22.35
CA HIS A 81 7.73 23.10 -22.77
C HIS A 81 7.02 21.85 -23.31
N PHE A 82 5.93 21.47 -22.64
CA PHE A 82 5.03 20.40 -23.08
C PHE A 82 3.86 20.95 -23.92
N THR A 83 3.46 20.20 -24.95
CA THR A 83 2.35 20.54 -25.84
C THR A 83 1.59 19.28 -26.27
N ALA A 84 0.26 19.35 -26.28
CA ALA A 84 -0.60 18.26 -26.76
C ALA A 84 -0.33 17.88 -28.24
N SER A 85 0.23 18.80 -29.04
CA SER A 85 0.62 18.50 -30.42
C SER A 85 1.74 17.45 -30.52
N LYS A 86 2.55 17.31 -29.47
CA LYS A 86 3.55 16.26 -29.30
C LYS A 86 3.00 15.16 -28.39
N GLU A 87 1.89 14.55 -28.80
CA GLU A 87 1.20 13.37 -28.23
C GLU A 87 1.63 12.85 -26.84
N ASP A 88 2.86 12.34 -26.71
CA ASP A 88 3.39 11.64 -25.52
C ASP A 88 4.77 12.19 -25.08
N ILE A 89 5.22 11.79 -23.88
CA ILE A 89 6.54 12.15 -23.35
C ILE A 89 7.69 11.70 -24.27
N HIS A 90 7.53 10.56 -24.94
CA HIS A 90 8.57 9.99 -25.79
C HIS A 90 8.85 10.87 -27.02
N LEU A 91 7.80 11.40 -27.65
CA LEU A 91 7.88 12.31 -28.79
C LEU A 91 8.45 13.66 -28.38
N HIS A 92 8.15 14.12 -27.16
CA HIS A 92 8.79 15.32 -26.61
C HIS A 92 10.30 15.17 -26.50
N ILE A 93 10.76 14.10 -25.85
CA ILE A 93 12.19 13.83 -25.64
C ILE A 93 12.91 13.60 -26.97
N GLU A 94 12.33 12.79 -27.86
CA GLU A 94 12.89 12.51 -29.19
C GLU A 94 13.00 13.78 -30.05
N SER A 95 11.97 14.63 -30.04
CA SER A 95 11.97 15.88 -30.80
C SER A 95 13.05 16.84 -30.28
N ALA A 96 13.15 17.02 -28.96
CA ALA A 96 14.14 17.88 -28.35
C ALA A 96 15.57 17.39 -28.60
N LEU A 97 15.80 16.08 -28.51
CA LEU A 97 17.10 15.48 -28.79
C LEU A 97 17.48 15.60 -30.28
N THR A 98 16.52 15.41 -31.18
CA THR A 98 16.72 15.56 -32.62
C THR A 98 16.99 17.00 -33.03
N GLU A 99 16.29 17.96 -32.42
CA GLU A 99 16.56 19.38 -32.65
C GLU A 99 17.99 19.76 -32.25
N LYS A 100 18.48 19.18 -31.15
CA LYS A 100 19.82 19.41 -30.62
C LYS A 100 20.93 18.70 -31.41
N LEU A 101 20.74 17.44 -31.77
CA LEU A 101 21.80 16.56 -32.30
C LEU A 101 21.62 16.18 -33.78
N GLY A 102 20.55 16.63 -34.43
CA GLY A 102 20.26 16.30 -35.82
C GLY A 102 20.11 14.79 -36.05
N ASP A 103 20.80 14.27 -37.07
CA ASP A 103 20.70 12.86 -37.45
C ASP A 103 21.24 11.91 -36.37
N THR A 104 22.17 12.35 -35.51
CA THR A 104 22.60 11.54 -34.35
C THR A 104 21.44 11.30 -33.39
N GLY A 105 20.62 12.31 -33.11
CA GLY A 105 19.42 12.15 -32.27
C GLY A 105 18.39 11.20 -32.90
N ARG A 106 18.23 11.25 -34.24
CA ARG A 106 17.32 10.36 -34.99
C ARG A 106 17.72 8.89 -34.97
N LYS A 107 19.01 8.59 -34.74
CA LYS A 107 19.49 7.21 -34.65
C LYS A 107 19.07 6.51 -33.35
N LEU A 108 18.69 7.24 -32.30
CA LEU A 108 18.34 6.66 -30.99
C LEU A 108 17.19 5.64 -31.07
N HIS A 109 16.23 5.84 -31.98
CA HIS A 109 15.09 4.92 -32.14
C HIS A 109 15.44 3.60 -32.86
N THR A 110 16.70 3.41 -33.28
CA THR A 110 17.15 2.18 -33.94
C THR A 110 16.89 0.96 -33.05
N ALA A 111 16.29 -0.10 -33.62
CA ALA A 111 15.95 -1.34 -32.92
C ALA A 111 14.97 -1.21 -31.75
N ARG A 112 14.20 -0.13 -31.68
CA ARG A 112 13.22 0.16 -30.62
C ARG A 112 11.85 0.47 -31.22
N SER A 113 10.79 0.32 -30.43
CA SER A 113 9.44 0.80 -30.73
C SER A 113 8.90 1.58 -29.54
N ARG A 114 7.81 2.32 -29.72
CA ARG A 114 7.07 2.85 -28.57
C ARG A 114 6.48 1.76 -27.68
N ASN A 115 6.15 0.59 -28.24
CA ASN A 115 5.50 -0.49 -27.49
C ASN A 115 6.40 -1.07 -26.39
N ASP A 116 7.66 -1.41 -26.71
CA ASP A 116 8.60 -1.95 -25.74
C ASP A 116 9.23 -0.84 -24.87
N GLN A 117 9.36 0.37 -25.40
CA GLN A 117 9.79 1.54 -24.64
C GLN A 117 8.81 1.88 -23.52
N VAL A 118 7.53 2.13 -23.83
CA VAL A 118 6.53 2.49 -22.80
C VAL A 118 6.31 1.39 -21.77
N ALA A 119 6.42 0.11 -22.18
CA ALA A 119 6.38 -1.02 -21.26
C ALA A 119 7.59 -1.04 -20.32
N THR A 120 8.77 -0.64 -20.81
CA THR A 120 9.98 -0.51 -19.99
C THR A 120 9.83 0.64 -18.99
N ASP A 121 9.39 1.79 -19.46
CA ASP A 121 9.28 3.00 -18.63
C ASP A 121 8.27 2.80 -17.50
N LEU A 122 7.12 2.20 -17.81
CA LEU A 122 6.09 1.92 -16.82
C LEU A 122 6.57 0.89 -15.78
N ARG A 123 7.38 -0.11 -16.18
CA ARG A 123 7.96 -1.08 -15.23
C ARG A 123 8.99 -0.41 -14.31
N LEU A 124 9.85 0.45 -14.84
CA LEU A 124 10.80 1.23 -14.04
C LEU A 124 10.06 2.13 -13.03
N PHE A 125 9.00 2.81 -13.49
CA PHE A 125 8.15 3.64 -12.65
C PHE A 125 7.47 2.83 -11.53
N CYS A 126 6.79 1.74 -11.89
CA CYS A 126 6.12 0.85 -10.93
C CYS A 126 7.11 0.24 -9.93
N ARG A 127 8.30 -0.17 -10.38
CA ARG A 127 9.37 -0.68 -9.49
C ARG A 127 9.77 0.34 -8.43
N ARG A 128 10.00 1.61 -8.82
CA ARG A 128 10.31 2.68 -7.86
C ARG A 128 9.12 3.01 -6.95
N ALA A 129 7.89 2.97 -7.47
CA ALA A 129 6.70 3.20 -6.67
C ALA A 129 6.50 2.11 -5.61
N ILE A 130 6.72 0.84 -5.96
CA ILE A 130 6.72 -0.28 -5.01
C ILE A 130 7.70 -0.02 -3.86
N ASP A 131 8.93 0.39 -4.18
CA ASP A 131 9.97 0.66 -3.17
C ASP A 131 9.56 1.80 -2.21
N ARG A 132 8.94 2.89 -2.72
CA ARG A 132 8.46 3.99 -1.88
C ARG A 132 7.25 3.61 -1.02
N ILE A 133 6.31 2.85 -1.58
CA ILE A 133 5.12 2.38 -0.85
C ILE A 133 5.53 1.40 0.24
N ASP A 134 6.44 0.46 -0.03
CA ASP A 134 6.98 -0.46 0.97
C ASP A 134 7.62 0.28 2.14
N ALA A 135 8.42 1.32 1.85
CA ALA A 135 8.99 2.19 2.88
C ALA A 135 7.92 2.92 3.69
N GLY A 136 6.87 3.46 3.04
CA GLY A 136 5.75 4.09 3.73
C GLY A 136 4.99 3.13 4.65
N ILE A 137 4.79 1.88 4.23
CA ILE A 137 4.19 0.83 5.06
C ILE A 137 5.11 0.48 6.24
N LEU A 138 6.42 0.36 6.02
CA LEU A 138 7.40 0.12 7.09
C LEU A 138 7.34 1.21 8.17
N GLU A 139 7.27 2.48 7.79
CA GLU A 139 7.15 3.59 8.75
C GLU A 139 5.83 3.53 9.55
N LEU A 140 4.73 3.13 8.90
CA LEU A 140 3.47 2.90 9.60
C LEU A 140 3.57 1.73 10.60
N GLN A 141 4.20 0.62 10.23
CA GLN A 141 4.43 -0.51 11.14
C GLN A 141 5.29 -0.10 12.34
N LYS A 142 6.33 0.72 12.15
CA LYS A 142 7.14 1.27 13.24
C LYS A 142 6.30 2.13 14.19
N ALA A 143 5.44 3.00 13.65
CA ALA A 143 4.56 3.84 14.47
C ALA A 143 3.61 3.00 15.36
N PHE A 144 3.01 1.94 14.81
CA PHE A 144 2.19 1.01 15.60
C PHE A 144 2.99 0.26 16.67
N LEU A 145 4.19 -0.22 16.31
CA LEU A 145 5.07 -0.92 17.24
C LEU A 145 5.52 -0.03 18.40
N GLU A 146 5.88 1.22 18.11
CA GLU A 146 6.25 2.21 19.11
C GLU A 146 5.08 2.53 20.05
N MET A 147 3.89 2.77 19.49
CA MET A 147 2.68 2.97 20.28
C MET A 147 2.37 1.74 21.15
N GLY A 148 2.54 0.53 20.60
CA GLY A 148 2.40 -0.73 21.34
C GLY A 148 3.40 -0.83 22.50
N GLY A 149 4.64 -0.37 22.31
CA GLY A 149 5.62 -0.27 23.40
C GLY A 149 5.20 0.70 24.51
N ARG A 150 4.66 1.87 24.14
CA ARG A 150 4.17 2.88 25.10
C ARG A 150 2.96 2.38 25.89
N GLU A 151 2.10 1.58 25.27
CA GLU A 151 0.80 1.15 25.82
C GLU A 151 0.79 -0.34 26.20
N HIS A 152 1.96 -0.93 26.46
CA HIS A 152 2.14 -2.38 26.66
C HIS A 152 1.39 -2.98 27.85
N ASP A 153 1.07 -2.17 28.87
CA ASP A 153 0.42 -2.58 30.12
C ASP A 153 -1.07 -2.24 30.17
N LEU A 154 -1.56 -1.44 29.20
CA LEU A 154 -2.95 -0.99 29.21
C LEU A 154 -3.86 -2.12 28.76
N ILE A 155 -4.88 -2.43 29.56
CA ILE A 155 -5.94 -3.37 29.20
C ILE A 155 -7.11 -2.60 28.58
N ILE A 156 -7.55 -3.03 27.40
CA ILE A 156 -8.67 -2.48 26.65
C ILE A 156 -9.73 -3.57 26.38
N PRO A 157 -11.00 -3.21 26.17
CA PRO A 157 -11.99 -4.18 25.72
C PRO A 157 -11.74 -4.53 24.25
N ALA A 158 -11.66 -5.82 23.92
CA ALA A 158 -11.74 -6.30 22.54
C ALA A 158 -13.19 -6.50 22.11
N TYR A 159 -13.44 -6.44 20.80
CA TYR A 159 -14.78 -6.46 20.23
C TYR A 159 -14.96 -7.58 19.22
N THR A 160 -16.12 -8.24 19.28
CA THR A 160 -16.67 -9.04 18.19
C THR A 160 -18.10 -8.58 17.94
N HIS A 161 -18.49 -8.38 16.67
CA HIS A 161 -19.78 -7.75 16.33
C HIS A 161 -20.00 -6.37 16.99
N LEU A 162 -18.92 -5.64 17.26
CA LEU A 162 -18.92 -4.39 18.04
C LEU A 162 -19.55 -4.53 19.44
N ARG A 163 -19.54 -5.75 19.98
CA ARG A 163 -19.87 -6.07 21.38
C ARG A 163 -18.58 -6.39 22.12
N ARG A 164 -18.47 -5.89 23.35
CA ARG A 164 -17.33 -6.21 24.21
C ARG A 164 -17.30 -7.73 24.43
N ALA A 165 -16.16 -8.34 24.11
CA ALA A 165 -15.96 -9.78 24.22
C ALA A 165 -15.07 -10.10 25.42
N GLN A 166 -13.75 -9.96 25.25
CA GLN A 166 -12.75 -10.24 26.28
C GLN A 166 -11.81 -9.03 26.43
N PRO A 167 -11.13 -8.88 27.57
CA PRO A 167 -10.10 -7.87 27.71
C PRO A 167 -8.83 -8.32 27.00
N VAL A 168 -8.11 -7.37 26.40
CA VAL A 168 -6.79 -7.59 25.76
C VAL A 168 -5.84 -6.46 26.13
N LEU A 169 -4.54 -6.66 25.96
CA LEU A 169 -3.56 -5.58 26.02
C LEU A 169 -3.71 -4.68 24.80
N ALA A 170 -3.63 -3.36 24.99
CA ALA A 170 -3.66 -2.37 23.92
C ALA A 170 -2.57 -2.66 22.89
N ALA A 171 -1.37 -3.04 23.34
CA ALA A 171 -0.29 -3.46 22.46
C ALA A 171 -0.66 -4.67 21.59
N HIS A 172 -1.41 -5.64 22.12
CA HIS A 172 -1.87 -6.80 21.34
C HIS A 172 -2.81 -6.36 20.20
N GLN A 173 -3.74 -5.45 20.49
CA GLN A 173 -4.62 -4.85 19.48
C GLN A 173 -3.85 -4.08 18.42
N LEU A 174 -2.85 -3.28 18.82
CA LEU A 174 -2.05 -2.47 17.88
C LEU A 174 -1.20 -3.35 16.94
N LEU A 175 -0.69 -4.48 17.43
CA LEU A 175 0.12 -5.41 16.63
C LEU A 175 -0.67 -6.11 15.52
N VAL A 176 -2.01 -6.13 15.57
CA VAL A 176 -2.87 -6.59 14.46
C VAL A 176 -2.55 -5.82 13.17
N TRP A 177 -2.24 -4.53 13.28
CA TRP A 177 -1.92 -3.68 12.14
C TRP A 177 -0.53 -4.01 11.59
N CYS A 178 0.47 -4.27 12.44
CA CYS A 178 1.78 -4.76 11.99
C CYS A 178 1.66 -6.03 11.15
N GLU A 179 0.87 -7.01 11.60
CA GLU A 179 0.63 -8.28 10.89
C GLU A 179 -0.07 -8.08 9.54
N LYS A 180 -1.08 -7.20 9.47
CA LYS A 180 -1.80 -6.90 8.22
C LYS A 180 -0.87 -6.26 7.19
N PHE A 181 -0.16 -5.21 7.60
CA PHE A 181 0.73 -4.46 6.74
C PHE A 181 1.95 -5.26 6.30
N ASP A 182 2.41 -6.21 7.10
CA ASP A 182 3.51 -7.09 6.71
C ASP A 182 3.14 -8.02 5.55
N ARG A 183 1.91 -8.56 5.56
CA ARG A 183 1.42 -9.33 4.41
C ARG A 183 1.30 -8.46 3.16
N ASP A 184 1.03 -7.17 3.31
CA ASP A 184 1.00 -6.24 2.18
C ASP A 184 2.41 -6.00 1.63
N ARG A 185 3.41 -5.82 2.50
CA ARG A 185 4.83 -5.73 2.11
C ARG A 185 5.35 -7.00 1.45
N GLN A 186 4.97 -8.18 1.95
CA GLN A 186 5.30 -9.46 1.30
C GLN A 186 4.73 -9.52 -0.13
N ARG A 187 3.47 -9.09 -0.33
CA ARG A 187 2.88 -9.03 -1.67
C ARG A 187 3.55 -8.00 -2.57
N LEU A 188 3.94 -6.85 -2.03
CA LEU A 188 4.73 -5.86 -2.77
C LEU A 188 6.07 -6.45 -3.20
N ALA A 189 6.78 -7.15 -2.31
CA ALA A 189 8.04 -7.82 -2.62
C ALA A 189 7.88 -8.87 -3.73
N ASP A 190 6.82 -9.68 -3.67
CA ASP A 190 6.52 -10.66 -4.72
C ASP A 190 6.17 -9.98 -6.06
N CYS A 191 5.32 -8.95 -6.03
CA CYS A 191 4.94 -8.16 -7.20
C CYS A 191 6.16 -7.46 -7.83
N ARG A 192 7.07 -6.96 -7.01
CA ARG A 192 8.32 -6.31 -7.45
C ARG A 192 9.15 -7.25 -8.32
N GLN A 193 9.27 -8.53 -7.94
CA GLN A 193 10.04 -9.51 -8.71
C GLN A 193 9.49 -9.66 -10.14
N ARG A 194 8.17 -9.78 -10.30
CA ARG A 194 7.51 -9.88 -11.62
C ARG A 194 7.49 -8.55 -12.38
N THR A 195 7.48 -7.43 -11.67
CA THR A 195 7.64 -6.10 -12.26
C THR A 195 9.05 -5.90 -12.82
N ASN A 196 10.08 -6.54 -12.24
CA ASN A 196 11.48 -6.38 -12.60
C ASN A 196 11.95 -7.29 -13.76
N ILE A 197 11.13 -7.42 -14.81
CA ILE A 197 11.46 -8.14 -16.05
C ILE A 197 11.52 -7.13 -17.21
N MET A 198 12.64 -7.07 -17.94
CA MET A 198 12.88 -6.06 -18.97
C MET A 198 12.20 -6.40 -20.31
N PRO A 199 11.31 -5.54 -20.85
CA PRO A 199 10.73 -5.75 -22.17
C PRO A 199 11.55 -5.13 -23.31
N LEU A 200 12.40 -4.12 -23.05
CA LEU A 200 13.17 -3.40 -24.07
C LEU A 200 13.95 -4.32 -25.03
N GLY A 201 13.93 -3.99 -26.32
CA GLY A 201 14.49 -4.79 -27.40
C GLY A 201 13.51 -5.79 -28.01
N SER A 202 12.25 -5.79 -27.56
CA SER A 202 11.14 -6.53 -28.20
C SER A 202 10.58 -5.78 -29.42
N ALA A 203 11.00 -4.53 -29.61
CA ALA A 203 10.51 -3.61 -30.63
C ALA A 203 8.97 -3.59 -30.65
N ALA A 204 8.34 -3.58 -31.83
CA ALA A 204 6.89 -3.45 -31.91
C ALA A 204 6.15 -4.69 -31.39
N LEU A 205 6.64 -5.89 -31.71
CA LEU A 205 6.02 -7.18 -31.34
C LEU A 205 6.87 -8.41 -31.70
N ALA A 206 7.78 -8.31 -32.67
CA ALA A 206 8.50 -9.46 -33.24
C ALA A 206 9.99 -9.51 -32.83
N GLY A 207 10.45 -8.57 -32.01
CA GLY A 207 11.87 -8.29 -31.85
C GLY A 207 12.44 -7.49 -33.02
N THR A 208 13.76 -7.50 -33.16
CA THR A 208 14.50 -6.78 -34.20
C THR A 208 15.41 -7.73 -34.98
N SER A 209 15.63 -7.47 -36.27
CA SER A 209 16.63 -8.17 -37.08
C SER A 209 18.06 -7.63 -36.89
N LEU A 210 18.20 -6.53 -36.14
CA LEU A 210 19.49 -5.92 -35.84
C LEU A 210 20.16 -6.65 -34.67
N PRO A 211 21.50 -6.78 -34.66
CA PRO A 211 22.23 -7.59 -33.68
C PRO A 211 22.40 -6.85 -32.34
N ILE A 212 21.29 -6.52 -31.67
CA ILE A 212 21.29 -5.89 -30.34
C ILE A 212 21.59 -6.89 -29.23
N ASP A 213 22.15 -6.40 -28.11
CA ASP A 213 22.35 -7.18 -26.89
C ASP A 213 21.44 -6.68 -25.75
N ARG A 214 20.32 -7.37 -25.54
CA ARG A 214 19.35 -7.03 -24.48
C ARG A 214 19.94 -7.18 -23.08
N SER A 215 20.95 -8.03 -22.86
CA SER A 215 21.57 -8.20 -21.54
C SER A 215 22.36 -6.98 -21.08
N LYS A 216 22.88 -6.17 -22.01
CA LYS A 216 23.53 -4.89 -21.70
C LYS A 216 22.54 -3.91 -21.10
N THR A 217 21.41 -3.71 -21.78
CA THR A 217 20.35 -2.81 -21.31
C THR A 217 19.74 -3.32 -20.00
N GLN A 218 19.54 -4.64 -19.88
CA GLN A 218 19.05 -5.28 -18.65
C GLN A 218 19.92 -4.90 -17.46
N THR A 219 21.24 -5.08 -17.60
CA THR A 219 22.22 -4.78 -16.55
C THR A 219 22.22 -3.29 -16.23
N ALA A 220 22.26 -2.42 -17.24
CA ALA A 220 22.28 -0.97 -17.07
C ALA A 220 21.05 -0.42 -16.32
N LEU A 221 19.87 -1.00 -16.57
CA LEU A 221 18.61 -0.59 -15.95
C LEU A 221 18.26 -1.38 -14.67
N GLY A 222 19.10 -2.32 -14.26
CA GLY A 222 18.93 -3.12 -13.03
C GLY A 222 17.75 -4.09 -13.06
N PHE A 223 17.40 -4.63 -14.22
CA PHE A 223 16.37 -5.67 -14.34
C PHE A 223 16.94 -7.06 -14.01
N ASP A 224 16.16 -7.91 -13.35
CA ASP A 224 16.61 -9.25 -12.93
C ASP A 224 16.56 -10.25 -14.10
N ALA A 225 15.67 -10.02 -15.06
CA ALA A 225 15.50 -10.89 -16.22
C ALA A 225 15.07 -10.09 -17.46
N ILE A 226 15.14 -10.76 -18.60
CA ILE A 226 14.68 -10.26 -19.91
C ILE A 226 13.38 -10.99 -20.26
N ALA A 227 12.38 -10.26 -20.74
CA ALA A 227 11.13 -10.86 -21.20
C ALA A 227 11.42 -11.83 -22.37
N PRO A 228 11.04 -13.12 -22.27
CA PRO A 228 11.46 -14.16 -23.20
C PRO A 228 10.67 -14.16 -24.51
N ASN A 229 9.52 -13.48 -24.57
CA ASN A 229 8.65 -13.43 -25.74
C ASN A 229 8.29 -11.98 -26.06
N SER A 230 8.51 -11.55 -27.31
CA SER A 230 8.31 -10.16 -27.73
C SER A 230 6.84 -9.77 -27.93
N LEU A 231 5.95 -10.70 -28.29
CA LEU A 231 4.51 -10.45 -28.37
C LEU A 231 3.95 -10.17 -26.97
N ASP A 232 4.35 -11.00 -26.01
CA ASP A 232 4.02 -10.85 -24.60
C ASP A 232 4.58 -9.54 -24.04
N ALA A 233 5.89 -9.30 -24.18
CA ALA A 233 6.56 -8.11 -23.66
C ALA A 233 5.95 -6.78 -24.11
N ALA A 234 5.42 -6.71 -25.35
CA ALA A 234 4.81 -5.49 -25.88
C ALA A 234 3.36 -5.28 -25.42
N SER A 235 2.69 -6.32 -24.92
CA SER A 235 1.26 -6.32 -24.57
C SER A 235 0.95 -6.57 -23.10
N ASP A 236 1.90 -7.10 -22.35
CA ASP A 236 1.77 -7.47 -20.95
C ASP A 236 1.49 -6.24 -20.05
N ARG A 237 0.45 -6.37 -19.23
CA ARG A 237 0.04 -5.44 -18.16
C ARG A 237 -0.32 -6.15 -16.87
N ASP A 238 0.06 -7.42 -16.73
CA ASP A 238 -0.19 -8.20 -15.50
C ASP A 238 0.49 -7.53 -14.31
N PHE A 239 1.69 -6.99 -14.49
CA PHE A 239 2.40 -6.26 -13.43
C PHE A 239 1.65 -4.99 -12.96
N VAL A 240 0.92 -4.32 -13.86
CA VAL A 240 0.10 -3.14 -13.52
C VAL A 240 -1.13 -3.57 -12.72
N CYS A 241 -1.81 -4.61 -13.21
CA CYS A 241 -2.99 -5.15 -12.54
C CYS A 241 -2.65 -5.74 -11.16
N GLU A 242 -1.55 -6.47 -11.06
CA GLU A 242 -1.06 -7.03 -9.80
C GLU A 242 -0.71 -5.92 -8.81
N LEU A 243 0.05 -4.90 -9.24
CA LEU A 243 0.36 -3.78 -8.37
C LEU A 243 -0.92 -3.11 -7.87
N ALA A 244 -1.84 -2.76 -8.78
CA ALA A 244 -3.12 -2.15 -8.41
C ALA A 244 -3.89 -3.01 -7.38
N PHE A 245 -3.92 -4.34 -7.55
CA PHE A 245 -4.53 -5.24 -6.58
C PHE A 245 -3.85 -5.16 -5.21
N VAL A 246 -2.52 -5.21 -5.16
CA VAL A 246 -1.77 -5.11 -3.90
C VAL A 246 -2.07 -3.77 -3.20
N LEU A 247 -2.07 -2.65 -3.95
CA LEU A 247 -2.38 -1.33 -3.40
C LEU A 247 -3.82 -1.27 -2.87
N SER A 248 -4.78 -1.89 -3.57
CA SER A 248 -6.18 -1.93 -3.12
C SER A 248 -6.36 -2.68 -1.82
N LEU A 249 -5.63 -3.78 -1.61
CA LEU A 249 -5.71 -4.55 -0.38
C LEU A 249 -5.08 -3.80 0.80
N THR A 250 -3.96 -3.09 0.58
CA THR A 250 -3.40 -2.17 1.56
C THR A 250 -4.39 -1.07 1.93
N ALA A 251 -5.08 -0.49 0.94
CA ALA A 251 -6.10 0.53 1.18
C ALA A 251 -7.30 -0.03 1.98
N VAL A 252 -7.69 -1.29 1.76
CA VAL A 252 -8.68 -1.98 2.60
C VAL A 252 -8.20 -2.08 4.05
N HIS A 253 -6.95 -2.50 4.30
CA HIS A 253 -6.42 -2.56 5.67
C HIS A 253 -6.37 -1.19 6.35
N LEU A 254 -5.95 -0.15 5.62
CA LEU A 254 -5.99 1.24 6.12
C LEU A 254 -7.42 1.68 6.45
N SER A 255 -8.41 1.30 5.64
CA SER A 255 -9.83 1.64 5.89
C SER A 255 -10.38 0.94 7.13
N GLN A 256 -9.97 -0.31 7.39
CA GLN A 256 -10.37 -1.06 8.58
C GLN A 256 -9.80 -0.43 9.85
N TRP A 257 -8.52 -0.02 9.81
CA TRP A 257 -7.90 0.73 10.90
C TRP A 257 -8.60 2.06 11.14
N ALA A 258 -8.85 2.81 10.07
CA ALA A 258 -9.54 4.08 10.15
C ALA A 258 -10.92 3.96 10.77
N GLU A 259 -11.74 2.99 10.36
CA GLU A 259 -13.05 2.71 10.95
C GLU A 259 -12.97 2.49 12.46
N GLU A 260 -12.06 1.62 12.90
CA GLU A 260 -11.87 1.30 14.31
C GLU A 260 -11.52 2.55 15.12
N TRP A 261 -10.61 3.39 14.62
CA TRP A 261 -10.17 4.60 15.32
C TRP A 261 -11.20 5.74 15.27
N ILE A 262 -11.99 5.83 14.20
CA ILE A 262 -13.16 6.72 14.16
C ILE A 262 -14.14 6.34 15.27
N ILE A 263 -14.45 5.05 15.41
CA ILE A 263 -15.34 4.58 16.48
C ILE A 263 -14.71 4.86 17.85
N TYR A 264 -13.44 4.55 18.04
CA TYR A 264 -12.75 4.75 19.31
C TYR A 264 -12.56 6.22 19.73
N SER A 265 -12.63 7.17 18.78
CA SER A 265 -12.54 8.60 19.05
C SER A 265 -13.89 9.29 19.30
N THR A 266 -15.02 8.58 19.18
CA THR A 266 -16.34 9.08 19.54
C THR A 266 -16.47 9.38 21.04
N ASP A 267 -17.42 10.22 21.45
CA ASP A 267 -17.69 10.48 22.88
C ASP A 267 -18.18 9.21 23.62
N GLU A 268 -18.92 8.35 22.91
CA GLU A 268 -19.46 7.10 23.45
C GLU A 268 -18.35 6.12 23.86
N PHE A 269 -17.31 5.97 23.03
CA PHE A 269 -16.15 5.16 23.34
C PHE A 269 -15.11 5.97 24.15
N GLY A 270 -14.60 7.05 23.56
CA GLY A 270 -13.63 7.96 24.15
C GLY A 270 -12.28 7.29 24.45
N PHE A 271 -11.91 6.27 23.68
CA PHE A 271 -10.71 5.48 23.92
C PHE A 271 -9.46 6.14 23.40
N LEU A 272 -9.54 6.97 22.35
CA LEU A 272 -8.39 7.58 21.72
C LEU A 272 -8.37 9.10 21.89
N LYS A 273 -7.17 9.63 22.10
CA LYS A 273 -6.82 11.04 21.97
C LYS A 273 -5.98 11.19 20.72
N LEU A 274 -6.57 11.76 19.68
CA LEU A 274 -5.92 12.03 18.41
C LEU A 274 -5.11 13.34 18.49
N PRO A 275 -3.99 13.45 17.77
CA PRO A 275 -3.22 14.69 17.68
C PRO A 275 -4.05 15.77 16.98
N GLU A 276 -4.14 16.95 17.59
CA GLU A 276 -4.98 18.07 17.12
C GLU A 276 -4.66 18.49 15.68
N ALA A 277 -3.38 18.45 15.28
CA ALA A 277 -2.93 18.79 13.92
C ALA A 277 -3.50 17.89 12.82
N PHE A 278 -4.08 16.73 13.17
CA PHE A 278 -4.71 15.79 12.25
C PHE A 278 -6.24 15.76 12.37
N CYS A 279 -6.81 16.66 13.17
CA CYS A 279 -8.24 16.77 13.39
C CYS A 279 -8.74 18.15 12.95
N THR A 280 -10.05 18.28 12.78
CA THR A 280 -10.69 19.58 12.58
C THR A 280 -11.71 19.87 13.68
N GLY A 281 -11.97 21.15 13.94
CA GLY A 281 -13.00 21.59 14.87
C GLY A 281 -14.28 22.02 14.15
N SER A 282 -15.39 22.03 14.87
CA SER A 282 -16.61 22.70 14.41
C SER A 282 -16.56 24.20 14.70
N SER A 283 -16.98 25.02 13.73
CA SER A 283 -17.16 26.47 13.92
C SER A 283 -18.36 26.82 14.83
N ILE A 284 -19.26 25.88 15.10
CA ILE A 284 -20.48 26.07 15.92
C ILE A 284 -20.35 25.37 17.28
N MET A 285 -19.74 24.18 17.33
CA MET A 285 -19.62 23.34 18.52
C MET A 285 -18.16 23.27 18.98
N PRO A 286 -17.73 24.10 19.94
CA PRO A 286 -16.32 24.25 20.29
C PRO A 286 -15.67 22.99 20.89
N GLN A 287 -16.47 22.06 21.41
CA GLN A 287 -16.00 20.77 21.93
C GLN A 287 -15.87 19.67 20.86
N LYS A 288 -16.45 19.87 19.66
CA LYS A 288 -16.53 18.84 18.63
C LYS A 288 -15.25 18.78 17.80
N ILE A 289 -14.49 17.70 17.96
CA ILE A 289 -13.28 17.37 17.20
C ILE A 289 -13.61 16.25 16.21
N ASN A 290 -13.31 16.44 14.93
CA ASN A 290 -13.60 15.47 13.87
C ASN A 290 -12.31 14.74 13.41
N PRO A 291 -12.33 13.41 13.28
CA PRO A 291 -11.20 12.61 12.81
C PRO A 291 -11.08 12.61 11.27
N ASP A 292 -11.07 13.79 10.63
CA ASP A 292 -11.19 13.93 9.17
C ASP A 292 -10.13 13.13 8.39
N VAL A 293 -8.90 13.03 8.90
CA VAL A 293 -7.84 12.23 8.26
C VAL A 293 -8.23 10.77 8.18
N LEU A 294 -8.80 10.19 9.25
CA LEU A 294 -9.25 8.80 9.24
C LEU A 294 -10.44 8.63 8.29
N GLU A 295 -11.38 9.58 8.27
CA GLU A 295 -12.53 9.54 7.35
C GLU A 295 -12.07 9.59 5.88
N LEU A 296 -11.09 10.45 5.56
CA LEU A 296 -10.52 10.55 4.23
C LEU A 296 -9.70 9.32 3.84
N VAL A 297 -8.95 8.70 4.76
CA VAL A 297 -8.28 7.42 4.50
C VAL A 297 -9.31 6.34 4.16
N ARG A 298 -10.39 6.24 4.94
CA ARG A 298 -11.49 5.31 4.66
C ARG A 298 -12.15 5.59 3.32
N GLY A 299 -12.43 6.85 2.99
CA GLY A 299 -13.05 7.26 1.73
C GLY A 299 -12.17 7.06 0.50
N LYS A 300 -10.87 7.41 0.59
CA LYS A 300 -9.89 7.24 -0.49
C LYS A 300 -9.63 5.77 -0.82
N SER A 301 -9.88 4.84 0.11
CA SER A 301 -9.77 3.41 -0.18
C SER A 301 -10.67 2.97 -1.33
N ALA A 302 -11.88 3.55 -1.47
CA ALA A 302 -12.81 3.23 -2.56
C ALA A 302 -12.20 3.53 -3.94
N ARG A 303 -11.43 4.62 -4.05
CA ARG A 303 -10.76 5.03 -5.29
C ARG A 303 -9.71 4.02 -5.74
N VAL A 304 -8.84 3.59 -4.81
CA VAL A 304 -7.81 2.59 -5.09
C VAL A 304 -8.44 1.23 -5.43
N ILE A 305 -9.52 0.86 -4.76
CA ILE A 305 -10.28 -0.37 -5.04
C ILE A 305 -10.89 -0.34 -6.45
N SER A 306 -11.49 0.78 -6.88
CA SER A 306 -12.12 0.86 -8.20
C SER A 306 -11.13 0.79 -9.36
N ASN A 307 -9.90 1.27 -9.18
CA ASN A 307 -8.89 1.28 -10.24
C ASN A 307 -8.47 -0.14 -10.66
N VAL A 308 -8.52 -1.12 -9.74
CA VAL A 308 -8.28 -2.54 -10.09
C VAL A 308 -9.33 -3.05 -11.06
N GLN A 309 -10.60 -2.72 -10.82
CA GLN A 309 -11.69 -3.13 -11.68
C GLN A 309 -11.56 -2.50 -13.08
N GLN A 310 -11.19 -1.21 -13.15
CA GLN A 310 -10.93 -0.54 -14.42
C GLN A 310 -9.86 -1.28 -15.24
N ILE A 311 -8.70 -1.58 -14.63
CA ILE A 311 -7.59 -2.25 -15.32
C ILE A 311 -8.00 -3.67 -15.75
N LEU A 312 -8.67 -4.45 -14.88
CA LEU A 312 -9.15 -5.79 -15.26
C LEU A 312 -10.12 -5.76 -16.44
N VAL A 313 -11.05 -4.81 -16.45
CA VAL A 313 -12.03 -4.65 -17.54
C VAL A 313 -11.34 -4.16 -18.82
N LEU A 314 -10.36 -3.27 -18.70
CA LEU A 314 -9.54 -2.80 -19.83
C LEU A 314 -8.83 -3.96 -20.54
N LEU A 315 -8.21 -4.85 -19.77
CA LEU A 315 -7.45 -5.98 -20.32
C LEU A 315 -8.34 -7.09 -20.90
N LYS A 316 -9.60 -7.16 -20.49
CA LYS A 316 -10.49 -8.28 -20.80
C LYS A 316 -10.79 -8.39 -22.30
N GLY A 317 -10.19 -9.41 -22.92
CA GLY A 317 -10.49 -9.82 -24.29
C GLY A 317 -9.79 -8.98 -25.37
N LEU A 318 -8.74 -8.23 -25.00
CA LEU A 318 -7.84 -7.63 -25.98
C LEU A 318 -7.13 -8.74 -26.79
N PRO A 319 -7.06 -8.64 -28.13
CA PRO A 319 -6.27 -9.56 -28.94
C PRO A 319 -4.77 -9.29 -28.72
N THR A 320 -3.90 -10.28 -28.94
CA THR A 320 -2.46 -10.02 -28.94
C THR A 320 -2.05 -9.20 -30.18
N ALA A 321 -1.02 -8.35 -30.15
CA ALA A 321 -0.19 -7.95 -29.00
C ALA A 321 -0.59 -6.55 -28.49
N TYR A 322 0.17 -5.50 -28.80
CA TYR A 322 -0.14 -4.15 -28.36
C TYR A 322 -1.40 -3.62 -29.05
N ASN A 323 -2.33 -3.07 -28.27
CA ASN A 323 -3.48 -2.31 -28.73
C ASN A 323 -3.48 -0.95 -28.03
N ARG A 324 -4.04 0.07 -28.69
CA ARG A 324 -4.02 1.44 -28.18
C ARG A 324 -4.79 1.60 -26.86
N ASP A 325 -5.72 0.69 -26.59
CA ASP A 325 -6.41 0.51 -25.30
C ASP A 325 -5.42 0.50 -24.12
N LEU A 326 -4.22 -0.09 -24.30
CA LEU A 326 -3.16 -0.16 -23.27
C LEU A 326 -2.53 1.20 -22.92
N GLN A 327 -3.04 2.32 -23.42
CA GLN A 327 -2.72 3.67 -22.95
C GLN A 327 -3.49 4.02 -21.66
N GLU A 328 -4.67 3.43 -21.44
CA GLU A 328 -5.56 3.67 -20.28
C GLU A 328 -5.07 2.99 -18.98
N ASP A 329 -3.91 2.31 -19.02
CA ASP A 329 -3.30 1.64 -17.87
C ASP A 329 -2.69 2.62 -16.86
N LYS A 330 -2.18 3.77 -17.33
CA LYS A 330 -1.31 4.66 -16.54
C LYS A 330 -2.07 5.47 -15.52
N GLU A 331 -3.14 6.15 -15.94
CA GLU A 331 -3.91 7.02 -15.04
C GLU A 331 -4.42 6.25 -13.82
N ALA A 332 -4.94 5.04 -14.04
CA ALA A 332 -5.46 4.15 -13.00
C ALA A 332 -4.38 3.76 -11.96
N VAL A 333 -3.19 3.34 -12.44
CA VAL A 333 -2.12 2.91 -11.53
C VAL A 333 -1.42 4.09 -10.88
N PHE A 334 -1.23 5.20 -11.60
CA PHE A 334 -0.68 6.45 -11.09
C PHE A 334 -1.55 7.01 -9.97
N ASP A 335 -2.87 7.03 -10.17
CA ASP A 335 -3.80 7.49 -9.15
C ASP A 335 -3.80 6.60 -7.90
N SER A 336 -3.70 5.29 -8.09
CA SER A 336 -3.61 4.31 -6.99
C SER A 336 -2.34 4.52 -6.16
N ILE A 337 -1.21 4.74 -6.83
CA ILE A 337 0.10 5.01 -6.21
C ILE A 337 0.03 6.32 -5.41
N ASP A 338 -0.38 7.44 -6.03
CA ASP A 338 -0.41 8.75 -5.40
C ASP A 338 -1.36 8.78 -4.19
N THR A 339 -2.52 8.16 -4.35
CA THR A 339 -3.52 8.07 -3.29
C THR A 339 -2.98 7.28 -2.10
N LEU A 340 -2.32 6.15 -2.34
CA LEU A 340 -1.77 5.32 -1.26
C LEU A 340 -0.56 5.99 -0.57
N GLU A 341 0.36 6.58 -1.33
CA GLU A 341 1.49 7.34 -0.78
C GLU A 341 1.00 8.47 0.13
N THR A 342 -0.05 9.20 -0.28
CA THR A 342 -0.66 10.25 0.52
C THR A 342 -1.30 9.69 1.81
N MET A 343 -2.03 8.57 1.72
CA MET A 343 -2.63 7.93 2.90
C MET A 343 -1.57 7.45 3.89
N LEU A 344 -0.50 6.83 3.42
CA LEU A 344 0.61 6.38 4.27
C LEU A 344 1.34 7.56 4.94
N GLY A 345 1.57 8.64 4.18
CA GLY A 345 2.24 9.85 4.66
C GLY A 345 1.53 10.53 5.83
N VAL A 346 0.19 10.44 5.91
CA VAL A 346 -0.59 10.95 7.05
C VAL A 346 -0.84 9.90 8.13
N ALA A 347 -0.92 8.61 7.77
CA ALA A 347 -1.22 7.53 8.71
C ALA A 347 -0.10 7.34 9.75
N ALA A 348 1.16 7.28 9.32
CA ALA A 348 2.28 7.04 10.24
C ALA A 348 2.40 8.12 11.35
N PRO A 349 2.44 9.44 11.05
CA PRO A 349 2.51 10.45 12.09
C PRO A 349 1.22 10.56 12.92
N LEU A 350 0.04 10.26 12.34
CA LEU A 350 -1.21 10.18 13.09
C LEU A 350 -1.13 9.08 14.18
N VAL A 351 -0.68 7.87 13.81
CA VAL A 351 -0.48 6.77 14.77
C VAL A 351 0.56 7.16 15.83
N ALA A 352 1.68 7.74 15.40
CA ALA A 352 2.76 8.14 16.30
C ALA A 352 2.30 9.13 17.37
N GLY A 353 1.45 10.10 17.01
CA GLY A 353 0.91 11.13 17.91
C GLY A 353 -0.37 10.74 18.67
N THR A 354 -0.93 9.55 18.42
CA THR A 354 -2.16 9.10 19.10
C THR A 354 -1.85 8.41 20.42
N HIS A 355 -2.73 8.61 21.40
CA HIS A 355 -2.67 8.00 22.74
C HIS A 355 -4.00 7.39 23.14
N PHE A 356 -3.99 6.35 23.98
CA PHE A 356 -5.22 5.88 24.61
C PHE A 356 -5.59 6.76 25.81
N ASP A 357 -6.88 7.04 26.01
CA ASP A 357 -7.37 7.61 27.27
C ASP A 357 -7.51 6.51 28.33
N ARG A 358 -6.39 6.26 29.02
CA ARG A 358 -6.29 5.28 30.10
C ARG A 358 -7.35 5.46 31.19
N LYS A 359 -7.70 6.71 31.52
CA LYS A 359 -8.71 7.00 32.55
C LYS A 359 -10.09 6.56 32.07
N ARG A 360 -10.49 6.99 30.88
CA ARG A 360 -11.79 6.64 30.28
C ARG A 360 -11.96 5.13 30.11
N ILE A 361 -10.91 4.44 29.69
CA ILE A 361 -10.92 2.98 29.54
C ILE A 361 -11.04 2.30 30.92
N GLY A 362 -10.23 2.71 31.90
CA GLY A 362 -10.25 2.15 33.25
C GLY A 362 -11.60 2.28 33.96
N GLU A 363 -12.35 3.35 33.71
CA GLU A 363 -13.72 3.56 34.26
C GLU A 363 -14.75 2.54 33.77
N SER A 364 -14.46 1.83 32.68
CA SER A 364 -15.43 0.92 32.04
C SER A 364 -14.93 -0.49 31.79
N ILE A 365 -13.63 -0.79 31.96
CA ILE A 365 -13.05 -2.07 31.58
C ILE A 365 -13.65 -3.25 32.36
N GLU A 366 -13.94 -3.06 33.65
CA GLU A 366 -14.56 -4.11 34.48
C GLU A 366 -16.07 -4.26 34.27
N LYS A 367 -16.68 -3.43 33.40
CA LYS A 367 -18.10 -3.52 33.05
C LYS A 367 -18.31 -4.47 31.88
N GLY A 368 -19.33 -5.32 31.99
CA GLY A 368 -19.76 -6.22 30.92
C GLY A 368 -19.31 -7.66 31.07
N HIS A 369 -18.78 -8.06 32.23
CA HIS A 369 -18.45 -9.45 32.56
C HIS A 369 -17.43 -10.08 31.58
N LEU A 370 -16.40 -9.32 31.20
CA LEU A 370 -15.39 -9.74 30.21
C LEU A 370 -14.51 -10.93 30.70
N ASP A 371 -14.60 -11.24 31.99
CA ASP A 371 -13.96 -12.33 32.71
C ASP A 371 -14.85 -13.60 32.82
N ALA A 372 -16.06 -13.59 32.24
CA ALA A 372 -16.95 -14.74 32.26
C ALA A 372 -16.31 -15.97 31.59
N THR A 373 -15.67 -15.78 30.43
CA THR A 373 -14.99 -16.88 29.72
C THR A 373 -13.85 -17.46 30.54
N THR A 374 -13.07 -16.62 31.22
CA THR A 374 -11.94 -17.11 32.04
C THR A 374 -12.40 -17.81 33.31
N LEU A 375 -13.53 -17.41 33.89
CA LEU A 375 -14.19 -18.18 34.96
C LEU A 375 -14.67 -19.54 34.43
N MET A 376 -15.28 -19.59 33.24
CA MET A 376 -15.71 -20.84 32.62
C MET A 376 -14.51 -21.77 32.40
N GLU A 377 -13.40 -21.27 31.87
CA GLU A 377 -12.16 -22.05 31.70
C GLU A 377 -11.56 -22.50 33.03
N ALA A 378 -11.66 -21.69 34.09
CA ALA A 378 -11.23 -22.10 35.43
C ALA A 378 -12.04 -23.28 35.98
N LEU A 379 -13.36 -23.29 35.76
CA LEU A 379 -14.21 -24.45 36.09
C LEU A 379 -13.82 -25.68 35.27
N ILE A 380 -13.50 -25.50 33.98
CA ILE A 380 -13.06 -26.60 33.11
C ILE A 380 -11.75 -27.21 33.60
N VAL A 381 -10.79 -26.38 34.05
CA VAL A 381 -9.53 -26.84 34.66
C VAL A 381 -9.79 -27.65 35.94
N GLU A 382 -10.84 -27.34 36.70
CA GLU A 382 -11.25 -28.14 37.86
C GLU A 382 -12.01 -29.43 37.50
N GLY A 383 -12.18 -29.73 36.20
CA GLY A 383 -12.80 -30.95 35.68
C GLY A 383 -14.28 -30.81 35.30
N VAL A 384 -14.85 -29.60 35.33
CA VAL A 384 -16.24 -29.38 34.92
C VAL A 384 -16.35 -29.42 33.39
N PRO A 385 -17.25 -30.22 32.79
CA PRO A 385 -17.45 -30.21 31.34
C PRO A 385 -17.86 -28.82 30.82
N GLN A 386 -17.33 -28.41 29.66
CA GLN A 386 -17.51 -27.06 29.12
C GLN A 386 -18.98 -26.59 29.07
N ARG A 387 -19.91 -27.45 28.63
CA ARG A 387 -21.34 -27.07 28.57
C ARG A 387 -21.91 -26.76 29.95
N THR A 388 -21.56 -27.57 30.95
CA THR A 388 -21.96 -27.34 32.34
C THR A 388 -21.29 -26.09 32.89
N ALA A 389 -20.00 -25.86 32.62
CA ALA A 389 -19.30 -24.64 33.02
C ALA A 389 -19.94 -23.39 32.41
N HIS A 390 -20.29 -23.44 31.11
CA HIS A 390 -20.96 -22.36 30.41
C HIS A 390 -22.35 -22.05 31.01
N GLU A 391 -23.17 -23.07 31.25
CA GLU A 391 -24.49 -22.90 31.89
C GLU A 391 -24.36 -22.29 33.29
N THR A 392 -23.41 -22.79 34.09
CA THR A 392 -23.11 -22.28 35.44
C THR A 392 -22.68 -20.81 35.41
N VAL A 393 -21.70 -20.46 34.58
CA VAL A 393 -21.26 -19.07 34.43
C VAL A 393 -22.38 -18.19 33.90
N GLY A 394 -23.22 -18.69 32.98
CA GLY A 394 -24.39 -17.97 32.49
C GLY A 394 -25.39 -17.62 33.60
N LYS A 395 -25.59 -18.50 34.59
CA LYS A 395 -26.40 -18.21 35.79
C LYS A 395 -25.74 -17.15 36.67
N LEU A 396 -24.43 -17.25 36.91
CA LEU A 396 -23.69 -16.25 37.69
C LEU A 396 -23.71 -14.86 37.02
N VAL A 397 -23.55 -14.79 35.69
CA VAL A 397 -23.68 -13.54 34.92
C VAL A 397 -25.09 -12.98 35.06
N ARG A 398 -26.13 -13.81 34.92
CA ARG A 398 -27.52 -13.37 35.14
C ARG A 398 -27.74 -12.83 36.55
N LEU A 399 -27.17 -13.47 37.56
CA LEU A 399 -27.25 -13.02 38.95
C LEU A 399 -26.55 -11.67 39.15
N ALA A 400 -25.35 -11.51 38.58
CA ALA A 400 -24.60 -10.25 38.62
C ALA A 400 -25.35 -9.10 37.94
N LEU A 401 -25.92 -9.36 36.74
CA LEU A 401 -26.79 -8.41 36.03
C LEU A 401 -28.02 -8.00 36.87
N THR A 402 -28.66 -8.97 37.52
CA THR A 402 -29.84 -8.73 38.37
C THR A 402 -29.49 -7.86 39.58
N LYS A 403 -28.27 -8.02 40.13
CA LYS A 403 -27.76 -7.23 41.25
C LYS A 403 -27.12 -5.90 40.84
N GLY A 404 -26.92 -5.66 39.55
CA GLY A 404 -26.24 -4.47 39.04
C GLY A 404 -24.76 -4.40 39.43
N CYS A 405 -24.08 -5.55 39.57
CA CYS A 405 -22.67 -5.65 39.93
C CYS A 405 -21.87 -6.46 38.91
N SER A 406 -20.55 -6.41 38.97
CA SER A 406 -19.63 -7.27 38.21
C SER A 406 -19.64 -8.72 38.73
N LEU A 407 -19.03 -9.66 37.98
CA LEU A 407 -18.85 -11.04 38.45
C LEU A 407 -17.93 -11.10 39.68
N ALA A 408 -16.87 -10.27 39.69
CA ALA A 408 -15.92 -10.18 40.79
C ALA A 408 -16.56 -9.74 42.12
N GLU A 409 -17.63 -8.95 42.06
CA GLU A 409 -18.36 -8.42 43.22
C GLU A 409 -19.41 -9.39 43.80
N LEU A 410 -19.74 -10.49 43.12
CA LEU A 410 -20.56 -11.53 43.71
C LEU A 410 -19.84 -12.15 44.93
N THR A 411 -20.55 -12.31 46.04
CA THR A 411 -20.06 -12.98 47.26
C THR A 411 -19.91 -14.49 47.06
N ASP A 412 -19.01 -15.15 47.79
CA ASP A 412 -18.83 -16.61 47.69
C ASP A 412 -20.10 -17.40 48.00
N ASP A 413 -20.93 -16.91 48.93
CA ASP A 413 -22.23 -17.54 49.24
C ASP A 413 -23.19 -17.48 48.06
N ALA A 414 -23.25 -16.34 47.37
CA ALA A 414 -24.05 -16.18 46.16
C ALA A 414 -23.54 -17.09 45.03
N CYS A 415 -22.23 -17.27 44.90
CA CYS A 415 -21.68 -18.20 43.92
C CYS A 415 -21.94 -19.67 44.28
N ARG A 416 -21.80 -20.04 45.56
CA ARG A 416 -22.14 -21.38 46.07
C ARG A 416 -23.61 -21.74 45.84
N ALA A 417 -24.51 -20.78 45.97
CA ALA A 417 -25.94 -21.00 45.73
C ALA A 417 -26.26 -21.38 44.27
N GLU A 418 -25.46 -20.94 43.30
CA GLU A 418 -25.61 -21.30 41.88
C GLU A 418 -24.73 -22.49 41.47
N TYR A 419 -23.65 -22.76 42.22
CA TYR A 419 -22.69 -23.82 41.95
C TYR A 419 -22.11 -24.40 43.25
N ASP A 420 -22.60 -25.57 43.65
CA ASP A 420 -22.16 -26.26 44.88
C ASP A 420 -20.64 -26.53 44.92
N GLY A 421 -20.00 -26.65 43.76
CA GLY A 421 -18.56 -26.86 43.63
C GLY A 421 -17.70 -25.61 43.81
N TRP A 422 -18.28 -24.45 44.16
CA TRP A 422 -17.56 -23.18 44.21
C TRP A 422 -16.42 -23.19 45.24
N LYS A 423 -15.20 -22.93 44.77
CA LYS A 423 -14.00 -22.72 45.58
C LYS A 423 -13.53 -21.28 45.48
N ALA A 424 -13.04 -20.71 46.59
CA ALA A 424 -12.50 -19.35 46.63
C ALA A 424 -11.35 -19.12 45.62
N SER A 425 -10.62 -20.17 45.25
CA SER A 425 -9.58 -20.15 44.20
C SER A 425 -10.10 -19.69 42.84
N LEU A 426 -11.37 -19.96 42.50
CA LEU A 426 -11.97 -19.56 41.23
C LEU A 426 -12.04 -18.03 41.05
N ARG A 427 -11.99 -17.26 42.15
CA ARG A 427 -11.89 -15.79 42.08
C ARG A 427 -10.62 -15.32 41.36
N GLN A 428 -9.57 -16.14 41.32
CA GLN A 428 -8.35 -15.84 40.56
C GLN A 428 -8.59 -15.82 39.04
N ALA A 429 -9.77 -16.17 38.56
CA ALA A 429 -10.16 -16.03 37.16
C ALA A 429 -10.99 -14.77 36.85
N LEU A 430 -11.35 -13.99 37.88
CA LEU A 430 -12.22 -12.82 37.77
C LEU A 430 -11.42 -11.51 37.81
N GLY A 431 -11.91 -10.52 37.07
CA GLY A 431 -11.27 -9.23 36.81
C GLY A 431 -10.44 -9.22 35.53
N SER A 432 -10.42 -8.07 34.87
CA SER A 432 -9.86 -7.95 33.52
C SER A 432 -8.35 -8.26 33.44
N SER A 433 -7.58 -7.85 34.47
CA SER A 433 -6.15 -8.20 34.58
C SER A 433 -5.91 -9.70 34.63
N ARG A 434 -6.67 -10.40 35.46
CA ARG A 434 -6.54 -11.86 35.61
C ARG A 434 -7.01 -12.58 34.36
N ALA A 435 -8.04 -12.06 33.69
CA ALA A 435 -8.51 -12.63 32.43
C ALA A 435 -7.42 -12.56 31.36
N VAL A 436 -6.73 -11.42 31.24
CA VAL A 436 -5.59 -11.26 30.31
C VAL A 436 -4.43 -12.20 30.66
N GLU A 437 -4.05 -12.30 31.93
CA GLU A 437 -2.95 -13.18 32.39
C GLU A 437 -3.17 -14.67 32.09
N ARG A 438 -4.44 -15.11 32.01
CA ARG A 438 -4.80 -16.51 31.74
C ARG A 438 -4.73 -16.89 30.27
N MET A 439 -4.58 -15.94 29.36
CA MET A 439 -4.45 -16.19 27.93
C MET A 439 -3.01 -16.59 27.60
N VAL A 440 -2.70 -17.88 27.63
CA VAL A 440 -1.30 -18.38 27.57
C VAL A 440 -0.93 -19.10 26.26
N SER A 441 -1.86 -19.24 25.32
CA SER A 441 -1.56 -19.86 24.02
C SER A 441 -0.64 -18.97 23.18
N PHE A 442 0.08 -19.56 22.22
CA PHE A 442 0.87 -18.79 21.26
C PHE A 442 0.03 -17.69 20.59
N GLY A 443 0.58 -16.49 20.47
CA GLY A 443 -0.09 -15.34 19.84
C GLY A 443 -1.23 -14.74 20.66
N SER A 444 -1.35 -15.07 21.95
CA SER A 444 -2.38 -14.53 22.82
C SER A 444 -1.98 -13.22 23.51
N THR A 445 -2.91 -12.68 24.30
CA THR A 445 -2.78 -11.34 24.89
C THR A 445 -2.08 -11.29 26.25
N ALA A 446 -1.66 -12.39 26.88
CA ALA A 446 -0.97 -12.30 28.17
C ALA A 446 0.31 -11.44 28.05
N PRO A 447 0.72 -10.74 29.13
CA PRO A 447 1.87 -9.83 29.08
C PRO A 447 3.15 -10.46 28.54
N ALA A 448 3.44 -11.71 28.92
CA ALA A 448 4.59 -12.46 28.41
C ALA A 448 4.49 -12.71 26.90
N CYS A 449 3.34 -13.18 26.41
CA CYS A 449 3.11 -13.45 24.99
C CYS A 449 3.17 -12.17 24.14
N VAL A 450 2.67 -11.04 24.65
CA VAL A 450 2.72 -9.76 23.94
C VAL A 450 4.13 -9.16 23.97
N ALA A 451 4.88 -9.34 25.06
CA ALA A 451 6.28 -8.94 25.12
C ALA A 451 7.13 -9.70 24.07
N GLU A 452 6.89 -11.01 23.90
CA GLU A 452 7.52 -11.81 22.85
C GLU A 452 7.16 -11.30 21.45
N GLN A 453 5.88 -10.99 21.19
CA GLN A 453 5.44 -10.42 19.91
C GLN A 453 6.09 -9.06 19.64
N LEU A 454 6.13 -8.15 20.62
CA LEU A 454 6.78 -6.85 20.49
C LEU A 454 8.28 -7.00 20.19
N ALA A 455 8.97 -7.93 20.86
CA ALA A 455 10.39 -8.20 20.62
C ALA A 455 10.63 -8.77 19.20
N ALA A 456 9.82 -9.73 18.77
CA ALA A 456 9.88 -10.29 17.42
C ALA A 456 9.66 -9.21 16.35
N TRP A 457 8.67 -8.33 16.55
CA TRP A 457 8.42 -7.22 15.64
C TRP A 457 9.56 -6.20 15.61
N ARG A 458 10.15 -5.84 16.76
CA ARG A 458 11.34 -4.97 16.80
C ARG A 458 12.48 -5.55 15.97
N GLN A 459 12.83 -6.82 16.18
CA GLN A 459 13.89 -7.50 15.43
C GLN A 459 13.60 -7.53 13.92
N LYS A 460 12.35 -7.82 13.56
CA LYS A 460 11.92 -7.89 12.15
C LYS A 460 12.02 -6.53 11.45
N LEU A 461 11.54 -5.46 12.08
CA LEU A 461 11.58 -4.12 11.49
C LEU A 461 13.00 -3.53 11.46
N GLU A 462 13.86 -3.88 12.41
CA GLU A 462 15.30 -3.52 12.38
C GLU A 462 16.04 -4.21 11.23
N THR A 463 15.69 -5.46 10.92
CA THR A 463 16.27 -6.20 9.79
C THR A 463 15.78 -5.65 8.45
N ALA A 464 14.50 -5.27 8.37
CA ALA A 464 13.92 -4.70 7.16
C ALA A 464 14.39 -3.27 6.84
N ALA A 465 15.04 -2.58 7.79
CA ALA A 465 15.60 -1.25 7.61
C ALA A 465 17.07 -1.25 7.14
N LYS A 466 17.71 -2.42 7.10
CA LYS A 466 19.07 -2.64 6.58
C LYS A 466 18.98 -3.20 5.16
#